data_AF-A0A672YZN0-F1
#
_entry.id   AF-A0A672YZN0-F1
#
_cell.length_a   1.000
_cell.length_b   1.000
_cell.length_c   1.000
_cell.angle_alpha   90.00
_cell.angle_beta   90.00
_cell.angle_gamma   90.00
#
_symmetry.space_group_name_H-M   'P 1'
#
loop_
_entity.id
_entity.type
_entity.pdbx_description
1 polymer ?
#
loop_
_entity_poly.entity_id
_entity_poly.type
_entity_poly.pdbx_seq_one_letter_code
_entity_poly.pdbx_strand_id
1 'polypeptide(L)'
;MAKPIGETVLHVDKGRNRNILQINKEAGKHLIEGDIKEGVLRNTIIGDEYRWPTTVPFYLDDSLDVNAKGVILKTFDEFRLRTCIDFAPWEGEENYISVFNDDGCYSYVGNQHVGKQELSIGWGCELIATVEHEFLHALGFWHEQSRSDRDDYIDIIWRNIEPDNQYNFDRENDTVSSALGVPYDYMSVMHYEKTAFGLENQITMLPKNPHYVDVIGQDMGFSASDLTKLSRLYKCTTSTTFVDSCSFDDDNICGMIDGPGNKKWEWRDSVEGGPESDFTTMGQREGNSYFMHFNTASANPGDHAILRSRMLYPKPGAQCLQFFLFNTGAADDTLHIWVREYDETNPKGKLQHFKTISGGETGVWNLYQVNINVVNKARVIFEGVRGKQPSSGGLSLDDINLSSTKCPHHIWPIRNITNILENTGEINSPRFLSPTTGYSFQITLQPNGLDDELGDMGVFFHLTSGPNDHNLNWPCPWHQVTMTLMDQQPDIRQQMNQHHMLTTDPTLKSDDGTYMWGNPRSVGEKVTDPDGSSFYRGEGLGASPFITRTRLKSRDFIKGDTAFFLFSLEDRPQEVTSGDEIDLRAEEPQFGVSCIARGCHLA
;
A
#
# COMPACT_ATOMS: atom_id res chain seq x y z
N MET A 1 6.59 40.47 9.80
CA MET A 1 5.79 40.28 8.57
C MET A 1 5.46 38.80 8.55
N ALA A 2 4.18 38.44 8.56
CA ALA A 2 3.76 37.05 8.47
C ALA A 2 4.14 36.52 7.08
N LYS A 3 4.83 35.38 7.02
CA LYS A 3 5.04 34.67 5.75
C LYS A 3 3.67 34.29 5.17
N PRO A 4 3.48 34.30 3.84
CA PRO A 4 2.29 33.72 3.22
C PRO A 4 2.17 32.24 3.63
N ILE A 5 0.93 31.74 3.75
CA ILE A 5 0.56 30.38 4.22
C ILE A 5 0.95 29.28 3.19
N GLY A 6 1.94 29.52 2.33
CA GLY A 6 2.43 28.60 1.28
C GLY A 6 3.94 28.33 1.32
N GLU A 7 4.67 28.79 2.35
CA GLU A 7 6.14 28.61 2.48
C GLU A 7 6.54 27.62 3.60
N THR A 8 5.66 26.72 4.03
CA THR A 8 5.88 25.84 5.20
C THR A 8 5.98 24.36 4.85
N VAL A 9 6.44 24.07 3.63
CA VAL A 9 6.48 22.72 3.07
C VAL A 9 7.71 22.53 2.17
N LEU A 10 8.46 21.46 2.41
CA LEU A 10 9.58 21.03 1.58
C LEU A 10 9.15 19.85 0.70
N HIS A 11 9.51 19.91 -0.58
CA HIS A 11 9.19 18.87 -1.57
C HIS A 11 10.36 17.90 -1.69
N VAL A 12 10.11 16.61 -1.51
CA VAL A 12 11.12 15.57 -1.78
C VAL A 12 11.53 15.62 -3.26
N ASP A 13 10.56 15.87 -4.14
CA ASP A 13 10.76 15.87 -5.59
C ASP A 13 11.19 17.24 -6.16
N LYS A 14 11.34 18.27 -5.30
CA LYS A 14 11.59 19.67 -5.72
C LYS A 14 10.59 20.17 -6.80
N GLY A 15 9.35 19.67 -6.80
CA GLY A 15 8.34 19.98 -7.82
C GLY A 15 8.62 19.35 -9.19
N ARG A 16 9.23 18.16 -9.26
CA ARG A 16 9.46 17.44 -10.51
C ARG A 16 9.03 15.99 -10.42
N ASN A 17 7.98 15.61 -11.14
CA ASN A 17 7.61 14.22 -11.34
C ASN A 17 8.55 13.56 -12.37
N ARG A 18 9.69 13.03 -11.90
CA ARG A 18 10.67 12.35 -12.76
C ARG A 18 10.43 10.85 -12.74
N ASN A 19 10.34 10.25 -13.92
CA ASN A 19 10.35 8.79 -14.05
C ASN A 19 11.77 8.21 -14.12
N ILE A 20 11.86 6.88 -14.08
CA ILE A 20 13.12 6.10 -14.15
C ILE A 20 14.00 6.55 -15.32
N LEU A 21 13.45 6.65 -16.53
CA LEU A 21 14.21 7.00 -17.74
C LEU A 21 14.80 8.40 -17.66
N GLN A 22 14.06 9.37 -17.08
CA GLN A 22 14.56 10.73 -16.86
C GLN A 22 15.67 10.76 -15.82
N ILE A 23 15.51 10.03 -14.71
CA ILE A 23 16.51 9.93 -13.64
C ILE A 23 17.83 9.36 -14.21
N ASN A 24 17.75 8.23 -14.93
CA ASN A 24 18.93 7.56 -15.49
C ASN A 24 19.62 8.39 -16.57
N LYS A 25 18.83 9.08 -17.40
CA LYS A 25 19.37 9.98 -18.42
C LYS A 25 20.10 11.17 -17.79
N GLU A 26 19.53 11.78 -16.75
CA GLU A 26 20.20 12.88 -16.02
C GLU A 26 21.47 12.41 -15.30
N ALA A 27 21.49 11.16 -14.84
CA ALA A 27 22.67 10.48 -14.31
C ALA A 27 23.71 10.09 -15.38
N GLY A 28 23.42 10.29 -16.67
CA GLY A 28 24.33 9.95 -17.77
C GLY A 28 24.52 8.44 -17.95
N LYS A 29 23.55 7.62 -17.54
CA LYS A 29 23.59 6.17 -17.72
C LYS A 29 23.23 5.81 -19.17
N HIS A 30 24.01 4.93 -19.77
CA HIS A 30 23.77 4.37 -21.10
C HIS A 30 23.39 2.89 -20.96
N LEU A 31 22.13 2.66 -20.62
CA LEU A 31 21.55 1.34 -20.34
C LEU A 31 20.63 0.92 -21.50
N ILE A 32 20.46 -0.39 -21.68
CA ILE A 32 19.48 -0.93 -22.62
C ILE A 32 18.11 -0.46 -22.15
N GLU A 33 17.29 0.09 -23.04
CA GLU A 33 15.95 0.55 -22.68
C GLU A 33 15.94 1.55 -21.49
N GLY A 34 17.05 2.26 -21.27
CA GLY A 34 17.16 3.29 -20.22
C GLY A 34 17.46 2.79 -18.80
N ASP A 35 17.11 1.57 -18.42
CA ASP A 35 17.28 1.01 -17.07
C ASP A 35 17.64 -0.49 -17.03
N ILE A 36 17.85 -1.13 -18.18
CA ILE A 36 18.29 -2.52 -18.25
C ILE A 36 19.82 -2.58 -18.38
N LYS A 37 20.46 -3.21 -17.39
CA LYS A 37 21.90 -3.51 -17.43
C LYS A 37 22.16 -4.74 -18.30
N GLU A 38 23.10 -4.63 -19.24
CA GLU A 38 23.44 -5.73 -20.15
C GLU A 38 23.98 -6.94 -19.38
N GLY A 39 23.30 -8.08 -19.54
CA GLY A 39 23.67 -9.35 -18.90
C GLY A 39 24.93 -9.98 -19.47
N VAL A 40 25.54 -10.89 -18.70
CA VAL A 40 26.74 -11.64 -19.14
C VAL A 40 26.37 -12.70 -20.19
N LEU A 41 25.13 -13.19 -20.14
CA LEU A 41 24.59 -14.15 -21.10
C LEU A 41 23.97 -13.38 -22.28
N ARG A 42 24.64 -13.45 -23.43
CA ARG A 42 24.21 -12.79 -24.68
C ARG A 42 22.93 -13.45 -25.20
N ASN A 43 21.82 -12.74 -25.04
CA ASN A 43 20.45 -13.07 -25.45
C ASN A 43 19.74 -14.08 -24.54
N THR A 44 18.63 -13.63 -23.95
CA THR A 44 17.33 -14.35 -23.75
C THR A 44 16.65 -13.80 -22.51
N ILE A 45 15.30 -13.79 -22.46
CA ILE A 45 14.56 -14.54 -21.42
C ILE A 45 13.37 -15.31 -22.01
N ILE A 46 13.69 -16.46 -22.59
CA ILE A 46 12.86 -17.66 -22.56
C ILE A 46 13.79 -18.76 -22.06
N GLY A 47 13.56 -19.25 -20.83
CA GLY A 47 14.39 -20.28 -20.21
C GLY A 47 14.04 -20.43 -18.73
N ASP A 48 13.98 -21.67 -18.23
CA ASP A 48 13.75 -21.94 -16.80
C ASP A 48 15.01 -21.65 -15.98
N GLU A 49 16.18 -21.63 -16.63
CA GLU A 49 17.48 -21.34 -16.04
C GLU A 49 17.60 -19.90 -15.55
N TYR A 50 16.98 -18.91 -16.19
CA TYR A 50 17.08 -17.48 -15.81
C TYR A 50 16.17 -17.09 -14.65
N ARG A 51 15.50 -18.05 -14.02
CA ARG A 51 14.53 -17.78 -12.97
C ARG A 51 15.20 -17.78 -11.60
N TRP A 52 14.74 -16.88 -10.75
CA TRP A 52 15.04 -16.98 -9.33
C TRP A 52 14.23 -18.13 -8.69
N PRO A 53 14.66 -18.66 -7.53
CA PRO A 53 13.73 -19.36 -6.64
C PRO A 53 12.54 -18.47 -6.27
N THR A 54 11.40 -19.07 -5.91
CA THR A 54 10.22 -18.31 -5.48
C THR A 54 10.45 -17.50 -4.21
N THR A 55 11.44 -17.89 -3.39
CA THR A 55 11.96 -17.06 -2.30
C THR A 55 13.29 -16.49 -2.75
N VAL A 56 13.32 -15.23 -3.14
CA VAL A 56 14.50 -14.55 -3.69
C VAL A 56 15.39 -14.06 -2.55
N PRO A 57 16.66 -14.51 -2.46
CA PRO A 57 17.60 -13.99 -1.47
C PRO A 57 17.96 -12.53 -1.81
N PHE A 58 17.90 -11.64 -0.83
CA PHE A 58 18.25 -10.23 -1.00
C PHE A 58 19.24 -9.73 0.06
N TYR A 59 20.00 -8.71 -0.31
CA TYR A 59 20.85 -7.94 0.60
C TYR A 59 20.60 -6.45 0.36
N LEU A 60 20.32 -5.69 1.42
CA LEU A 60 20.18 -4.23 1.36
C LEU A 60 21.48 -3.60 1.81
N ASP A 61 22.23 -3.05 0.86
CA ASP A 61 23.54 -2.45 1.10
C ASP A 61 23.43 -1.19 2.00
N ASP A 62 24.50 -0.90 2.76
CA ASP A 62 24.55 0.25 3.67
C ASP A 62 24.55 1.60 2.95
N SER A 63 24.83 1.62 1.64
CA SER A 63 24.70 2.80 0.79
C SER A 63 23.24 3.27 0.63
N LEU A 64 22.25 2.41 0.87
CA LEU A 64 20.83 2.78 0.77
C LEU A 64 20.41 3.67 1.93
N ASP A 65 19.73 4.77 1.58
CA ASP A 65 19.06 5.60 2.56
C ASP A 65 17.98 4.81 3.31
N VAL A 66 17.73 5.20 4.57
CA VAL A 66 16.76 4.51 5.43
C VAL A 66 15.36 4.48 4.79
N ASN A 67 15.00 5.53 4.06
CA ASN A 67 13.74 5.57 3.33
C ASN A 67 13.69 4.51 2.22
N ALA A 68 14.74 4.41 1.39
CA ALA A 68 14.84 3.43 0.32
C ALA A 68 14.73 2.00 0.87
N LYS A 69 15.45 1.67 1.96
CA LYS A 69 15.35 0.36 2.61
C LYS A 69 13.91 0.03 3.00
N GLY A 70 13.20 0.97 3.59
CA GLY A 70 11.81 0.75 3.99
C GLY A 70 10.82 0.71 2.82
N VAL A 71 11.03 1.47 1.75
CA VAL A 71 10.23 1.37 0.51
C VAL A 71 10.42 -0.01 -0.11
N ILE A 72 11.65 -0.52 -0.20
CA ILE A 72 11.95 -1.86 -0.72
C ILE A 72 11.24 -2.95 0.09
N LEU A 73 11.32 -2.89 1.42
CA LEU A 73 10.64 -3.85 2.30
C LEU A 73 9.11 -3.78 2.14
N LYS A 74 8.55 -2.57 1.98
CA LYS A 74 7.13 -2.38 1.71
C LYS A 74 6.73 -2.96 0.33
N THR A 75 7.56 -2.81 -0.69
CA THR A 75 7.37 -3.45 -2.00
C THR A 75 7.38 -4.97 -1.91
N PHE A 76 8.23 -5.57 -1.07
CA PHE A 76 8.19 -7.02 -0.84
C PHE A 76 6.85 -7.48 -0.26
N ASP A 77 6.20 -6.67 0.57
CA ASP A 77 4.86 -6.98 1.07
C ASP A 77 3.79 -6.96 -0.04
N GLU A 78 3.92 -6.08 -1.04
CA GLU A 78 3.03 -6.07 -2.21
C GLU A 78 3.22 -7.33 -3.08
N PHE A 79 4.47 -7.76 -3.31
CA PHE A 79 4.76 -9.05 -3.96
C PHE A 79 4.14 -10.21 -3.19
N ARG A 80 4.32 -10.27 -1.86
CA ARG A 80 3.77 -11.33 -1.00
C ARG A 80 2.24 -11.35 -1.00
N LEU A 81 1.60 -10.18 -1.10
CA LEU A 81 0.14 -10.08 -1.12
C LEU A 81 -0.45 -10.62 -2.42
N ARG A 82 0.20 -10.35 -3.55
CA ARG A 82 -0.39 -10.55 -4.89
C ARG A 82 0.20 -11.75 -5.64
N THR A 83 1.32 -12.30 -5.19
CA THR A 83 2.05 -13.37 -5.87
C THR A 83 2.58 -14.43 -4.90
N CYS A 84 3.11 -15.52 -5.44
CA CYS A 84 3.85 -16.53 -4.66
C CYS A 84 5.35 -16.18 -4.47
N ILE A 85 5.80 -15.05 -5.01
CA ILE A 85 7.17 -14.58 -4.82
C ILE A 85 7.30 -14.03 -3.40
N ASP A 86 8.35 -14.45 -2.72
CA ASP A 86 8.75 -14.02 -1.40
C ASP A 86 10.22 -13.56 -1.45
N PHE A 87 10.64 -12.82 -0.44
CA PHE A 87 11.98 -12.27 -0.30
C PHE A 87 12.51 -12.61 1.08
N ALA A 88 13.72 -13.17 1.12
CA ALA A 88 14.40 -13.50 2.36
C ALA A 88 15.79 -12.86 2.39
N PRO A 89 16.28 -12.42 3.57
CA PRO A 89 17.65 -11.97 3.70
C PRO A 89 18.63 -13.05 3.22
N TRP A 90 19.69 -12.64 2.54
CA TRP A 90 20.74 -13.54 2.09
C TRP A 90 21.50 -14.16 3.27
N GLU A 91 21.53 -15.48 3.33
CA GLU A 91 22.18 -16.30 4.38
C GLU A 91 23.34 -17.17 3.82
N GLY A 92 23.80 -16.88 2.60
CA GLY A 92 24.89 -17.59 1.94
C GLY A 92 24.47 -18.39 0.70
N GLU A 93 23.28 -18.14 0.16
CA GLU A 93 22.86 -18.64 -1.13
C GLU A 93 23.85 -18.23 -2.23
N GLU A 94 24.02 -19.12 -3.23
CA GLU A 94 24.99 -18.93 -4.31
C GLU A 94 24.73 -17.64 -5.09
N ASN A 95 23.47 -17.33 -5.39
CA ASN A 95 23.04 -16.14 -6.10
C ASN A 95 22.05 -15.35 -5.24
N TYR A 96 22.15 -14.02 -5.24
CA TYR A 96 21.26 -13.12 -4.50
C TYR A 96 21.21 -11.74 -5.16
N ILE A 97 20.14 -11.00 -4.90
CA ILE A 97 20.01 -9.60 -5.35
C ILE A 97 20.60 -8.69 -4.27
N SER A 98 21.62 -7.92 -4.63
CA SER A 98 22.18 -6.86 -3.79
C SER A 98 21.63 -5.52 -4.23
N VAL A 99 20.71 -4.97 -3.44
CA VAL A 99 20.16 -3.63 -3.68
C VAL A 99 21.09 -2.60 -3.07
N PHE A 100 21.45 -1.57 -3.84
CA PHE A 100 22.41 -0.55 -3.43
C PHE A 100 22.06 0.81 -4.03
N ASN A 101 22.69 1.87 -3.52
CA ASN A 101 22.51 3.24 -3.99
C ASN A 101 23.64 3.61 -4.97
N ASP A 102 23.32 3.60 -6.27
CA ASP A 102 24.12 4.21 -7.33
C ASP A 102 23.28 5.30 -8.01
N ASP A 103 23.90 6.06 -8.93
CA ASP A 103 23.17 7.05 -9.71
C ASP A 103 22.11 6.34 -10.60
N GLY A 104 20.82 6.58 -10.35
CA GLY A 104 19.73 6.02 -11.14
C GLY A 104 19.12 4.71 -10.63
N CYS A 105 18.08 4.24 -11.32
CA CYS A 105 17.33 3.02 -11.00
C CYS A 105 17.54 2.03 -12.15
N TYR A 106 18.06 0.84 -11.87
CA TYR A 106 18.30 -0.14 -12.93
C TYR A 106 18.51 -1.54 -12.38
N SER A 107 18.30 -2.52 -13.25
CA SER A 107 18.41 -3.93 -12.92
C SER A 107 18.86 -4.76 -14.13
N TYR A 108 19.29 -5.99 -13.86
CA TYR A 108 19.44 -7.00 -14.91
C TYR A 108 18.09 -7.65 -15.16
N VAL A 109 17.85 -8.12 -16.39
CA VAL A 109 16.68 -8.96 -16.65
C VAL A 109 16.98 -10.40 -16.21
N GLY A 110 16.23 -10.95 -15.25
CA GLY A 110 16.39 -12.34 -14.78
C GLY A 110 17.60 -12.61 -13.88
N ASN A 111 17.71 -13.85 -13.40
CA ASN A 111 18.87 -14.35 -12.64
C ASN A 111 20.04 -14.62 -13.57
N GLN A 112 21.12 -13.85 -13.42
CA GLN A 112 22.32 -13.93 -14.24
C GLN A 112 23.31 -15.03 -13.81
N HIS A 113 23.10 -15.67 -12.65
CA HIS A 113 24.00 -16.67 -12.06
C HIS A 113 25.43 -16.18 -11.83
N VAL A 114 25.56 -14.94 -11.34
CA VAL A 114 26.86 -14.25 -11.11
C VAL A 114 27.22 -14.11 -9.64
N GLY A 115 26.46 -14.73 -8.75
CA GLY A 115 26.56 -14.54 -7.32
C GLY A 115 25.86 -13.27 -6.85
N LYS A 116 26.62 -12.24 -6.49
CA LYS A 116 26.10 -10.92 -6.15
C LYS A 116 25.57 -10.25 -7.41
N GLN A 117 24.24 -10.21 -7.59
CA GLN A 117 23.60 -9.48 -8.69
C GLN A 117 23.13 -8.11 -8.21
N GLU A 118 23.70 -7.05 -8.78
CA GLU A 118 23.39 -5.66 -8.39
C GLU A 118 22.04 -5.21 -8.95
N LEU A 119 21.28 -4.46 -8.13
CA LEU A 119 20.07 -3.72 -8.49
C LEU A 119 20.16 -2.33 -7.86
N SER A 120 20.12 -1.27 -8.66
CA SER A 120 20.25 0.10 -8.16
C SER A 120 18.90 0.69 -7.81
N ILE A 121 18.76 1.18 -6.57
CA ILE A 121 17.69 2.09 -6.15
C ILE A 121 18.38 3.35 -5.64
N GLY A 122 18.67 4.25 -6.57
CA GLY A 122 19.33 5.52 -6.30
C GLY A 122 18.40 6.61 -5.79
N TRP A 123 18.94 7.83 -5.68
CA TRP A 123 18.16 9.02 -5.35
C TRP A 123 17.02 9.24 -6.36
N GLY A 124 15.80 9.43 -5.88
CA GLY A 124 14.60 9.64 -6.69
C GLY A 124 13.92 8.33 -7.14
N CYS A 125 14.53 7.18 -6.84
CA CYS A 125 13.99 5.86 -7.17
C CYS A 125 13.15 5.25 -6.02
N GLU A 126 12.99 5.96 -4.90
CA GLU A 126 12.35 5.48 -3.68
C GLU A 126 10.81 5.50 -3.76
N LEU A 127 10.26 5.09 -4.89
CA LEU A 127 8.82 4.88 -5.12
C LEU A 127 8.52 3.40 -5.19
N ILE A 128 7.39 2.97 -4.61
CA ILE A 128 7.00 1.54 -4.64
C ILE A 128 6.94 1.01 -6.07
N ALA A 129 6.32 1.75 -7.00
CA ALA A 129 6.20 1.33 -8.39
C ALA A 129 7.57 1.21 -9.10
N THR A 130 8.52 2.10 -8.77
CA THR A 130 9.89 2.01 -9.29
C THR A 130 10.59 0.74 -8.76
N VAL A 131 10.49 0.46 -7.47
CA VAL A 131 11.08 -0.77 -6.92
C VAL A 131 10.38 -2.02 -7.50
N GLU A 132 9.06 -2.00 -7.65
CA GLU A 132 8.30 -3.08 -8.30
C GLU A 132 8.79 -3.33 -9.74
N HIS A 133 9.03 -2.26 -10.50
CA HIS A 133 9.56 -2.29 -11.86
C HIS A 133 10.96 -2.93 -11.92
N GLU A 134 11.91 -2.47 -11.10
CA GLU A 134 13.29 -3.01 -11.09
C GLU A 134 13.34 -4.48 -10.64
N PHE A 135 12.46 -4.86 -9.72
CA PHE A 135 12.34 -6.26 -9.32
C PHE A 135 11.62 -7.12 -10.37
N LEU A 136 10.70 -6.58 -11.17
CA LEU A 136 10.16 -7.29 -12.33
C LEU A 136 11.24 -7.54 -13.38
N HIS A 137 12.11 -6.57 -13.66
CA HIS A 137 13.32 -6.82 -14.45
C HIS A 137 14.12 -7.97 -13.86
N ALA A 138 14.50 -7.92 -12.58
CA ALA A 138 15.26 -8.98 -11.92
C ALA A 138 14.57 -10.35 -11.98
N LEU A 139 13.23 -10.39 -11.98
CA LEU A 139 12.42 -11.60 -12.07
C LEU A 139 12.23 -12.12 -13.51
N GLY A 140 12.62 -11.36 -14.52
CA GLY A 140 12.72 -11.79 -15.91
C GLY A 140 11.85 -11.03 -16.91
N PHE A 141 11.37 -9.83 -16.56
CA PHE A 141 10.47 -9.05 -17.42
C PHE A 141 11.22 -7.96 -18.20
N TRP A 142 10.95 -7.90 -19.50
CA TRP A 142 11.28 -6.74 -20.33
C TRP A 142 10.14 -5.72 -20.30
N HIS A 143 10.36 -4.56 -20.90
CA HIS A 143 9.31 -3.58 -21.03
C HIS A 143 8.15 -4.01 -21.95
N GLU A 144 6.96 -3.52 -21.66
CA GLU A 144 5.73 -3.84 -22.40
C GLU A 144 5.77 -3.25 -23.83
N GLN A 145 6.32 -2.04 -24.02
CA GLN A 145 6.42 -1.43 -25.35
C GLN A 145 7.44 -2.11 -26.28
N SER A 146 8.23 -3.04 -25.75
CA SER A 146 9.23 -3.80 -26.51
C SER A 146 8.69 -5.13 -27.01
N ARG A 147 7.43 -5.47 -26.70
CA ARG A 147 6.78 -6.68 -27.23
C ARG A 147 6.83 -6.75 -28.76
N SER A 148 6.95 -7.96 -29.28
CA SER A 148 6.97 -8.24 -30.72
C SER A 148 5.71 -7.73 -31.44
N ASP A 149 4.55 -7.78 -30.76
CA ASP A 149 3.23 -7.34 -31.23
C ASP A 149 2.91 -5.87 -30.93
N ARG A 150 3.83 -5.09 -30.33
CA ARG A 150 3.55 -3.72 -29.85
C ARG A 150 3.06 -2.76 -30.95
N ASP A 151 3.52 -2.94 -32.20
CA ASP A 151 3.12 -2.11 -33.34
C ASP A 151 1.64 -2.26 -33.70
N ASP A 152 0.91 -3.24 -33.15
CA ASP A 152 -0.55 -3.35 -33.27
C ASP A 152 -1.30 -2.42 -32.31
N TYR A 153 -0.65 -1.98 -31.24
CA TYR A 153 -1.25 -1.26 -30.10
C TYR A 153 -0.80 0.19 -29.97
N ILE A 154 0.45 0.48 -30.36
CA ILE A 154 1.09 1.79 -30.25
C ILE A 154 1.81 2.15 -31.55
N ASP A 155 1.91 3.44 -31.83
CA ASP A 155 2.72 4.00 -32.91
C ASP A 155 3.95 4.70 -32.30
N ILE A 156 5.15 4.35 -32.79
CA ILE A 156 6.40 5.02 -32.43
C ILE A 156 6.66 6.20 -33.38
N ILE A 157 6.83 7.40 -32.83
CA ILE A 157 7.13 8.63 -33.57
C ILE A 157 8.64 8.83 -33.63
N TRP A 158 9.32 8.03 -34.45
CA TRP A 158 10.78 7.98 -34.58
C TRP A 158 11.47 9.34 -34.72
N ARG A 159 10.85 10.29 -35.43
CA ARG A 159 11.39 11.65 -35.65
C ARG A 159 11.43 12.52 -34.39
N ASN A 160 10.66 12.16 -33.36
CA ASN A 160 10.60 12.88 -32.09
C ASN A 160 11.57 12.27 -31.05
N ILE A 161 12.13 11.09 -31.32
CA ILE A 161 13.07 10.42 -30.41
C ILE A 161 14.47 10.99 -30.64
N GLU A 162 15.21 11.20 -29.55
CA GLU A 162 16.62 11.56 -29.61
C GLU A 162 17.41 10.54 -30.44
N PRO A 163 18.22 10.97 -31.44
CA PRO A 163 18.87 10.05 -32.39
C PRO A 163 19.66 8.92 -31.72
N ASP A 164 20.38 9.24 -30.64
CA ASP A 164 21.21 8.27 -29.92
C ASP A 164 20.39 7.31 -29.06
N ASN A 165 19.08 7.53 -28.88
CA ASN A 165 18.18 6.73 -28.03
C ASN A 165 17.13 5.92 -28.81
N GLN A 166 17.21 5.88 -30.15
CA GLN A 166 16.24 5.13 -30.96
C GLN A 166 16.26 3.61 -30.68
N TYR A 167 17.41 3.06 -30.30
CA TYR A 167 17.55 1.64 -29.97
C TYR A 167 16.69 1.22 -28.76
N ASN A 168 16.32 2.14 -27.86
CA ASN A 168 15.44 1.87 -26.72
C ASN A 168 13.99 1.59 -27.12
N PHE A 169 13.67 1.71 -28.41
CA PHE A 169 12.36 1.39 -28.98
C PHE A 169 12.43 0.19 -29.93
N ASP A 170 13.57 -0.50 -30.03
CA ASP A 170 13.62 -1.75 -30.78
C ASP A 170 12.73 -2.80 -30.11
N ARG A 171 12.16 -3.71 -30.91
CA ARG A 171 11.30 -4.77 -30.40
C ARG A 171 12.12 -5.99 -30.04
N GLU A 172 11.74 -6.64 -28.95
CA GLU A 172 12.21 -7.96 -28.61
C GLU A 172 11.56 -9.03 -29.50
N ASN A 173 12.36 -10.01 -29.90
CA ASN A 173 11.91 -11.13 -30.71
C ASN A 173 11.17 -12.17 -29.82
N ASP A 174 10.21 -12.89 -30.38
CA ASP A 174 9.50 -14.02 -29.72
C ASP A 174 10.42 -15.17 -29.27
N THR A 175 11.69 -15.16 -29.70
CA THR A 175 12.73 -16.08 -29.22
C THR A 175 13.40 -15.61 -27.93
N VAL A 176 13.20 -14.35 -27.55
CA VAL A 176 13.83 -13.66 -26.41
C VAL A 176 12.80 -13.28 -25.36
N SER A 177 11.57 -12.95 -25.75
CA SER A 177 10.49 -12.53 -24.84
C SER A 177 9.19 -13.27 -25.15
N SER A 178 8.36 -13.50 -24.13
CA SER A 178 7.05 -14.14 -24.27
C SER A 178 5.95 -13.33 -23.59
N ALA A 179 4.86 -13.08 -24.31
CA ALA A 179 3.65 -12.46 -23.76
C ALA A 179 2.89 -13.38 -22.77
N LEU A 180 3.29 -14.66 -22.65
CA LEU A 180 2.65 -15.67 -21.78
C LEU A 180 1.14 -15.80 -21.99
N GLY A 181 0.64 -15.51 -23.20
CA GLY A 181 -0.78 -15.52 -23.54
C GLY A 181 -1.61 -14.44 -22.84
N VAL A 182 -0.99 -13.32 -22.46
CA VAL A 182 -1.63 -12.15 -21.86
C VAL A 182 -1.73 -11.03 -22.92
N PRO A 183 -2.88 -10.33 -23.04
CA PRO A 183 -3.02 -9.19 -23.95
C PRO A 183 -1.98 -8.10 -23.71
N TYR A 184 -1.78 -7.21 -24.68
CA TYR A 184 -0.98 -6.00 -24.50
C TYR A 184 -1.60 -5.11 -23.42
N ASP A 185 -0.77 -4.62 -22.50
CA ASP A 185 -1.24 -3.89 -21.33
C ASP A 185 -0.73 -2.45 -21.26
N TYR A 186 -1.60 -1.50 -21.62
CA TYR A 186 -1.31 -0.07 -21.49
C TYR A 186 -1.12 0.40 -20.04
N MET A 187 -1.58 -0.36 -19.04
CA MET A 187 -1.41 -0.03 -17.61
C MET A 187 -0.23 -0.74 -16.95
N SER A 188 0.57 -1.50 -17.71
CA SER A 188 1.71 -2.21 -17.14
C SER A 188 2.69 -1.22 -16.50
N VAL A 189 3.19 -1.56 -15.30
CA VAL A 189 4.27 -0.79 -14.67
C VAL A 189 5.58 -0.88 -15.48
N MET A 190 5.67 -1.86 -16.39
CA MET A 190 6.77 -2.04 -17.33
C MET A 190 6.55 -1.30 -18.66
N HIS A 191 5.55 -0.41 -18.77
CA HIS A 191 5.30 0.35 -19.99
C HIS A 191 5.87 1.76 -19.88
N TYR A 192 6.64 2.20 -20.88
CA TYR A 192 7.09 3.59 -20.97
C TYR A 192 5.95 4.61 -20.98
N GLU A 193 6.24 5.81 -20.49
CA GLU A 193 5.39 6.97 -20.72
C GLU A 193 5.44 7.44 -22.18
N LYS A 194 4.44 8.25 -22.57
CA LYS A 194 4.30 8.77 -23.95
C LYS A 194 5.45 9.65 -24.43
N THR A 195 6.25 10.23 -23.52
CA THR A 195 7.34 11.18 -23.78
C THR A 195 8.75 10.59 -23.65
N ALA A 196 8.87 9.28 -23.42
CA ALA A 196 10.14 8.61 -23.21
C ALA A 196 11.18 8.98 -24.29
N PHE A 197 12.37 9.41 -23.89
CA PHE A 197 13.48 9.83 -24.77
C PHE A 197 13.14 10.87 -25.86
N GLY A 198 12.09 11.66 -25.65
CA GLY A 198 11.65 12.68 -26.60
C GLY A 198 12.57 13.88 -26.64
N LEU A 199 12.77 14.44 -27.84
CA LEU A 199 13.36 15.75 -28.05
C LEU A 199 12.49 16.81 -27.37
N GLU A 200 13.04 17.53 -26.39
CA GLU A 200 12.31 18.59 -25.65
C GLU A 200 10.95 18.12 -25.10
N ASN A 201 10.89 16.90 -24.53
CA ASN A 201 9.67 16.27 -23.98
C ASN A 201 8.52 16.10 -25.01
N GLN A 202 8.84 16.01 -26.30
CA GLN A 202 7.86 15.63 -27.31
C GLN A 202 7.35 14.21 -27.11
N ILE A 203 6.08 13.99 -27.47
CA ILE A 203 5.49 12.65 -27.49
C ILE A 203 6.26 11.78 -28.50
N THR A 204 6.78 10.64 -28.05
CA THR A 204 7.49 9.64 -28.85
C THR A 204 6.66 8.40 -29.09
N MET A 205 5.62 8.18 -28.30
CA MET A 205 4.75 7.02 -28.37
C MET A 205 3.29 7.40 -28.25
N LEU A 206 2.46 6.89 -29.17
CA LEU A 206 1.01 7.11 -29.16
C LEU A 206 0.25 5.79 -29.18
N PRO A 207 -0.55 5.49 -28.15
CA PRO A 207 -1.56 4.45 -28.23
C PRO A 207 -2.53 4.69 -29.38
N LYS A 208 -2.78 3.63 -30.17
CA LYS A 208 -3.73 3.71 -31.29
C LYS A 208 -5.16 3.95 -30.82
N ASN A 209 -5.49 3.51 -29.61
CA ASN A 209 -6.72 3.91 -28.93
C ASN A 209 -6.44 5.15 -28.06
N PRO A 210 -7.03 6.32 -28.39
CA PRO A 210 -6.77 7.57 -27.69
C PRO A 210 -7.06 7.56 -26.19
N HIS A 211 -7.93 6.64 -25.72
CA HIS A 211 -8.23 6.49 -24.30
C HIS A 211 -6.98 6.21 -23.45
N TYR A 212 -5.97 5.55 -24.02
CA TYR A 212 -4.78 5.12 -23.28
C TYR A 212 -3.61 6.11 -23.34
N VAL A 213 -3.74 7.26 -24.01
CA VAL A 213 -2.63 8.22 -24.20
C VAL A 213 -2.07 8.72 -22.87
N ASP A 214 -2.94 8.98 -21.88
CA ASP A 214 -2.56 9.42 -20.54
C ASP A 214 -2.59 8.28 -19.50
N VAL A 215 -2.67 7.03 -19.97
CA VAL A 215 -2.69 5.82 -19.14
C VAL A 215 -1.32 5.14 -19.10
N ILE A 216 -0.62 5.12 -20.24
CA ILE A 216 0.72 4.53 -20.34
C ILE A 216 1.73 5.26 -19.46
N GLY A 217 2.69 4.51 -18.89
CA GLY A 217 3.68 5.05 -17.95
C GLY A 217 3.10 5.37 -16.58
N GLN A 218 2.13 4.59 -16.10
CA GLN A 218 1.60 4.72 -14.74
C GLN A 218 2.67 4.29 -13.70
N ASP A 219 2.65 4.94 -12.54
CA ASP A 219 3.64 4.84 -11.46
C ASP A 219 2.98 4.49 -10.11
N MET A 220 1.81 3.83 -10.14
CA MET A 220 1.06 3.44 -8.95
C MET A 220 1.48 2.06 -8.45
N GLY A 221 1.76 1.13 -9.36
CA GLY A 221 2.27 -0.21 -9.05
C GLY A 221 1.85 -1.26 -10.07
N PHE A 222 1.91 -2.55 -9.73
CA PHE A 222 1.56 -3.65 -10.64
C PHE A 222 0.17 -3.51 -11.26
N SER A 223 0.09 -3.75 -12.57
CA SER A 223 -1.20 -4.02 -13.21
C SER A 223 -1.67 -5.46 -12.95
N ALA A 224 -2.94 -5.74 -13.22
CA ALA A 224 -3.46 -7.10 -13.21
C ALA A 224 -2.75 -8.02 -14.21
N SER A 225 -2.29 -7.48 -15.34
CA SER A 225 -1.57 -8.24 -16.37
C SER A 225 -0.14 -8.55 -15.94
N ASP A 226 0.55 -7.62 -15.27
CA ASP A 226 1.89 -7.85 -14.71
C ASP A 226 1.86 -9.03 -13.74
N LEU A 227 0.91 -9.01 -12.79
CA LEU A 227 0.70 -10.09 -11.81
C LEU A 227 0.32 -11.41 -12.48
N THR A 228 -0.51 -11.36 -13.53
CA THR A 228 -0.90 -12.57 -14.28
C THR A 228 0.30 -13.18 -15.00
N LYS A 229 1.13 -12.36 -15.66
CA LYS A 229 2.34 -12.83 -16.34
C LYS A 229 3.32 -13.41 -15.32
N LEU A 230 3.57 -12.71 -14.21
CA LEU A 230 4.48 -13.18 -13.15
C LEU A 230 3.99 -14.50 -12.54
N SER A 231 2.70 -14.61 -12.26
CA SER A 231 2.08 -15.85 -11.75
C SER A 231 2.17 -17.00 -12.74
N ARG A 232 2.00 -16.76 -14.04
CA ARG A 232 2.18 -17.79 -15.09
C ARG A 232 3.64 -18.22 -15.21
N LEU A 233 4.56 -17.27 -15.16
CA LEU A 233 6.00 -17.52 -15.27
C LEU A 233 6.50 -18.40 -14.11
N TYR A 234 6.13 -18.06 -12.88
CA TYR A 234 6.55 -18.78 -11.67
C TYR A 234 5.56 -19.88 -11.22
N LYS A 235 4.50 -20.14 -12.00
CA LYS A 235 3.47 -21.15 -11.74
C LYS A 235 2.81 -20.96 -10.36
N CYS A 236 2.57 -19.71 -9.97
CA CYS A 236 1.92 -19.38 -8.71
C CYS A 236 0.46 -19.84 -8.71
N THR A 237 0.05 -20.54 -7.65
CA THR A 237 -1.35 -20.93 -7.41
C THR A 237 -1.99 -20.22 -6.22
N THR A 238 -1.17 -19.64 -5.35
CA THR A 238 -1.55 -18.94 -4.13
C THR A 238 -0.62 -17.76 -3.94
N SER A 239 -1.07 -16.70 -3.28
CA SER A 239 -0.16 -15.68 -2.77
C SER A 239 0.25 -15.93 -1.32
N THR A 240 1.33 -15.28 -0.93
CA THR A 240 2.05 -15.53 0.31
C THR A 240 1.32 -15.01 1.55
N THR A 241 0.71 -13.82 1.49
CA THR A 241 0.05 -13.18 2.64
C THR A 241 -1.47 -13.00 2.47
N PHE A 242 -2.02 -13.08 1.25
CA PHE A 242 -3.47 -13.06 1.06
C PHE A 242 -4.17 -14.21 1.81
N VAL A 243 -5.32 -13.93 2.43
CA VAL A 243 -6.11 -14.95 3.13
C VAL A 243 -7.50 -15.07 2.52
N ASP A 244 -8.22 -13.95 2.37
CA ASP A 244 -9.58 -13.95 1.83
C ASP A 244 -10.01 -12.58 1.26
N SER A 245 -10.97 -12.61 0.33
CA SER A 245 -11.69 -11.45 -0.20
C SER A 245 -13.14 -11.85 -0.47
N CYS A 246 -14.10 -11.01 -0.07
CA CYS A 246 -15.52 -11.29 -0.23
C CYS A 246 -16.35 -10.01 -0.43
N SER A 247 -16.84 -9.81 -1.65
CA SER A 247 -17.78 -8.75 -2.07
C SER A 247 -19.24 -9.22 -2.11
N PHE A 248 -19.50 -10.48 -1.70
CA PHE A 248 -20.85 -11.07 -1.69
C PHE A 248 -21.58 -11.20 -3.04
N ASP A 249 -20.89 -11.00 -4.16
CA ASP A 249 -21.50 -11.13 -5.50
C ASP A 249 -21.73 -12.59 -5.94
N ASP A 250 -21.01 -13.55 -5.35
CA ASP A 250 -21.18 -14.97 -5.63
C ASP A 250 -22.29 -15.58 -4.75
N ASP A 251 -23.17 -16.42 -5.34
CA ASP A 251 -24.26 -17.12 -4.65
C ASP A 251 -23.83 -17.91 -3.39
N ASN A 252 -22.57 -18.33 -3.33
CA ASN A 252 -22.02 -19.08 -2.21
C ASN A 252 -21.55 -18.19 -1.05
N ILE A 253 -21.64 -16.86 -1.18
CA ILE A 253 -21.27 -15.85 -0.17
C ILE A 253 -19.84 -16.13 0.34
N CYS A 254 -18.93 -16.49 -0.56
CA CYS A 254 -17.52 -16.84 -0.28
C CYS A 254 -17.33 -18.01 0.71
N GLY A 255 -18.38 -18.80 0.93
CA GLY A 255 -18.44 -19.87 1.92
C GLY A 255 -18.65 -19.37 3.35
N MET A 256 -19.08 -18.12 3.55
CA MET A 256 -19.50 -17.63 4.86
C MET A 256 -20.79 -18.33 5.30
N ILE A 257 -20.95 -18.50 6.61
CA ILE A 257 -22.06 -19.25 7.20
C ILE A 257 -22.69 -18.50 8.38
N ASP A 258 -23.99 -18.68 8.54
CA ASP A 258 -24.72 -18.23 9.73
C ASP A 258 -24.16 -18.86 11.01
N GLY A 259 -24.09 -18.08 12.09
CA GLY A 259 -23.86 -18.55 13.45
C GLY A 259 -25.17 -18.80 14.24
N PRO A 260 -25.06 -19.24 15.52
CA PRO A 260 -26.21 -19.59 16.34
C PRO A 260 -26.96 -18.36 16.94
N GLY A 261 -27.00 -17.24 16.21
CA GLY A 261 -27.72 -16.03 16.64
C GLY A 261 -29.24 -16.21 16.60
N ASN A 262 -29.98 -15.41 17.37
CA ASN A 262 -31.45 -15.41 17.35
C ASN A 262 -32.04 -14.61 16.17
N LYS A 263 -31.20 -13.85 15.46
CA LYS A 263 -31.46 -13.22 14.15
C LYS A 263 -30.40 -13.65 13.14
N LYS A 264 -30.61 -13.27 11.87
CA LYS A 264 -29.72 -13.62 10.76
C LYS A 264 -29.23 -12.37 10.03
N TRP A 265 -28.08 -12.51 9.38
CA TRP A 265 -27.66 -11.60 8.34
C TRP A 265 -28.40 -11.96 7.05
N GLU A 266 -28.89 -10.96 6.33
CA GLU A 266 -29.66 -11.10 5.12
C GLU A 266 -28.82 -10.67 3.92
N TRP A 267 -28.80 -11.47 2.86
CA TRP A 267 -28.14 -11.13 1.60
C TRP A 267 -29.08 -10.21 0.80
N ARG A 268 -28.66 -8.96 0.58
CA ARG A 268 -29.50 -7.88 0.03
C ARG A 268 -28.75 -7.09 -1.03
N ASP A 269 -29.48 -6.61 -2.03
CA ASP A 269 -29.02 -5.67 -3.06
C ASP A 269 -29.39 -4.21 -2.70
N SER A 270 -30.42 -4.03 -1.87
CA SER A 270 -30.85 -2.73 -1.35
C SER A 270 -31.61 -2.87 -0.03
N VAL A 271 -31.65 -1.80 0.77
CA VAL A 271 -32.44 -1.72 2.02
C VAL A 271 -33.15 -0.37 2.10
N GLU A 272 -34.44 -0.39 2.47
CA GLU A 272 -35.21 0.82 2.74
C GLU A 272 -34.58 1.63 3.90
N GLY A 273 -34.29 2.91 3.66
CA GLY A 273 -33.56 3.76 4.60
C GLY A 273 -32.04 3.67 4.50
N GLY A 274 -31.51 2.80 3.64
CA GLY A 274 -30.12 2.72 3.25
C GLY A 274 -29.38 1.47 3.75
N PRO A 275 -28.38 0.97 2.99
CA PRO A 275 -27.90 1.58 1.74
C PRO A 275 -28.78 1.23 0.54
N GLU A 276 -28.84 2.14 -0.44
CA GLU A 276 -29.61 1.97 -1.69
C GLU A 276 -28.95 0.96 -2.65
N SER A 277 -27.65 0.73 -2.48
CA SER A 277 -26.83 -0.23 -3.22
C SER A 277 -25.67 -0.74 -2.34
N ASP A 278 -25.04 -1.83 -2.78
CA ASP A 278 -23.77 -2.33 -2.27
C ASP A 278 -22.62 -1.30 -2.41
N PHE A 279 -21.50 -1.54 -1.72
CA PHE A 279 -20.30 -0.73 -1.87
C PHE A 279 -19.45 -1.17 -3.06
N THR A 280 -19.45 -2.46 -3.39
CA THR A 280 -18.67 -3.09 -4.48
C THR A 280 -18.77 -2.34 -5.80
N THR A 281 -19.97 -2.02 -6.24
CA THR A 281 -20.31 -1.40 -7.52
C THR A 281 -20.92 -0.02 -7.36
N MET A 282 -21.33 0.36 -6.14
CA MET A 282 -22.11 1.56 -5.86
C MET A 282 -23.39 1.68 -6.72
N GLY A 283 -23.95 0.55 -7.18
CA GLY A 283 -25.10 0.52 -8.09
C GLY A 283 -24.81 1.01 -9.51
N GLN A 284 -23.55 1.15 -9.92
CA GLN A 284 -23.16 1.64 -11.24
C GLN A 284 -23.05 0.53 -12.31
N ARG A 285 -23.04 -0.75 -11.90
CA ARG A 285 -22.88 -1.89 -12.79
C ARG A 285 -24.24 -2.49 -13.18
N GLU A 286 -24.40 -2.87 -14.44
CA GLU A 286 -25.56 -3.67 -14.87
C GLU A 286 -25.48 -5.09 -14.27
N GLY A 287 -26.44 -5.42 -13.41
CA GLY A 287 -26.52 -6.70 -12.70
C GLY A 287 -26.84 -6.49 -11.22
N ASN A 288 -27.15 -7.57 -10.52
CA ASN A 288 -27.31 -7.50 -9.07
C ASN A 288 -25.93 -7.67 -8.42
N SER A 289 -25.55 -6.71 -7.57
CA SER A 289 -24.45 -6.81 -6.62
C SER A 289 -25.05 -6.70 -5.22
N TYR A 290 -24.38 -7.27 -4.22
CA TYR A 290 -25.01 -7.59 -2.95
C TYR A 290 -24.12 -7.27 -1.76
N PHE A 291 -24.75 -7.14 -0.59
CA PHE A 291 -24.09 -6.99 0.70
C PHE A 291 -24.84 -7.80 1.77
N MET A 292 -24.23 -7.93 2.94
CA MET A 292 -24.86 -8.59 4.09
C MET A 292 -25.47 -7.57 5.04
N HIS A 293 -26.75 -7.70 5.37
CA HIS A 293 -27.49 -6.77 6.21
C HIS A 293 -28.09 -7.41 7.46
N PHE A 294 -27.86 -6.80 8.63
CA PHE A 294 -28.58 -7.11 9.85
C PHE A 294 -29.60 -6.02 10.15
N ASN A 295 -30.89 -6.33 9.93
CA ASN A 295 -31.99 -5.41 10.19
C ASN A 295 -32.27 -5.28 11.69
N THR A 296 -31.77 -4.20 12.30
CA THR A 296 -31.94 -3.91 13.72
C THR A 296 -33.31 -3.29 14.02
N ALA A 297 -33.96 -2.64 13.05
CA ALA A 297 -35.30 -2.07 13.20
C ALA A 297 -36.37 -3.12 13.53
N SER A 298 -36.26 -4.33 12.98
CA SER A 298 -37.17 -5.45 13.23
C SER A 298 -36.75 -6.36 14.39
N ALA A 299 -35.65 -6.04 15.07
CA ALA A 299 -35.06 -6.82 16.14
C ALA A 299 -35.35 -6.23 17.53
N ASN A 300 -35.45 -7.08 18.55
CA ASN A 300 -35.60 -6.65 19.94
C ASN A 300 -34.24 -6.27 20.53
N PRO A 301 -34.17 -5.34 21.50
CA PRO A 301 -32.93 -5.06 22.22
C PRO A 301 -32.24 -6.32 22.77
N GLY A 302 -30.96 -6.50 22.44
CA GLY A 302 -30.17 -7.69 22.77
C GLY A 302 -30.25 -8.84 21.76
N ASP A 303 -31.13 -8.77 20.74
CA ASP A 303 -31.08 -9.68 19.61
C ASP A 303 -29.76 -9.50 18.84
N HIS A 304 -29.23 -10.60 18.31
CA HIS A 304 -27.97 -10.61 17.59
C HIS A 304 -27.99 -11.52 16.36
N ALA A 305 -27.23 -11.12 15.35
CA ALA A 305 -26.99 -11.88 14.13
C ALA A 305 -25.50 -12.17 13.99
N ILE A 306 -25.16 -13.41 13.68
CA ILE A 306 -23.76 -13.87 13.61
C ILE A 306 -23.48 -14.36 12.19
N LEU A 307 -22.49 -13.75 11.53
CA LEU A 307 -21.92 -14.19 10.25
C LEU A 307 -20.49 -14.70 10.50
N ARG A 308 -20.14 -15.86 9.97
CA ARG A 308 -18.83 -16.50 10.18
C ARG A 308 -18.18 -16.77 8.85
N SER A 309 -16.91 -16.42 8.71
CA SER A 309 -16.09 -16.86 7.57
C SER A 309 -15.99 -18.40 7.49
N ARG A 310 -15.57 -18.88 6.31
CA ARG A 310 -15.07 -20.26 6.15
C ARG A 310 -13.82 -20.48 7.03
N MET A 311 -13.27 -21.70 7.04
CA MET A 311 -12.00 -21.93 7.73
C MET A 311 -10.87 -21.21 6.99
N LEU A 312 -10.16 -20.32 7.69
CA LEU A 312 -9.05 -19.53 7.17
C LEU A 312 -7.73 -20.07 7.72
N TYR A 313 -6.65 -19.91 6.95
CA TYR A 313 -5.31 -20.39 7.28
C TYR A 313 -4.30 -19.24 7.13
N PRO A 314 -4.36 -18.21 7.99
CA PRO A 314 -3.44 -17.08 7.93
C PRO A 314 -2.01 -17.52 8.26
N LYS A 315 -1.01 -16.76 7.78
CA LYS A 315 0.36 -16.91 8.28
C LYS A 315 0.44 -16.41 9.73
N PRO A 316 1.29 -17.02 10.58
CA PRO A 316 1.52 -16.51 11.94
C PRO A 316 1.96 -15.04 11.92
N GLY A 317 1.43 -14.24 12.85
CA GLY A 317 1.77 -12.83 12.99
C GLY A 317 0.54 -11.92 12.94
N ALA A 318 0.75 -10.65 12.61
CA ALA A 318 -0.34 -9.70 12.45
C ALA A 318 -1.10 -9.98 11.13
N GLN A 319 -2.42 -9.91 11.19
CA GLN A 319 -3.28 -9.87 10.02
C GLN A 319 -4.16 -8.62 10.04
N CYS A 320 -4.46 -8.10 8.85
CA CYS A 320 -5.32 -6.95 8.66
C CYS A 320 -6.66 -7.38 8.10
N LEU A 321 -7.69 -7.30 8.92
CA LEU A 321 -9.06 -7.43 8.49
C LEU A 321 -9.59 -6.05 8.10
N GLN A 322 -9.94 -5.86 6.83
CA GLN A 322 -10.60 -4.65 6.34
C GLN A 322 -11.99 -4.98 5.80
N PHE A 323 -12.94 -4.06 5.95
CA PHE A 323 -14.30 -4.19 5.42
C PHE A 323 -15.00 -2.83 5.42
N PHE A 324 -16.05 -2.72 4.62
CA PHE A 324 -16.93 -1.56 4.62
C PHE A 324 -18.17 -1.83 5.46
N LEU A 325 -18.56 -0.84 6.26
CA LEU A 325 -19.76 -0.89 7.12
C LEU A 325 -20.64 0.32 6.83
N PHE A 326 -21.92 0.07 6.54
CA PHE A 326 -22.98 1.08 6.49
C PHE A 326 -23.86 0.95 7.74
N ASN A 327 -24.15 2.07 8.40
CA ASN A 327 -24.99 2.09 9.59
C ASN A 327 -26.20 3.03 9.40
N THR A 328 -27.40 2.46 9.48
CA THR A 328 -28.70 3.18 9.55
C THR A 328 -29.48 2.83 10.81
N GLY A 329 -28.86 2.03 11.69
CA GLY A 329 -29.40 1.62 12.95
C GLY A 329 -29.29 2.68 14.04
N ALA A 330 -29.54 2.27 15.27
CA ALA A 330 -29.38 3.13 16.44
C ALA A 330 -27.90 3.37 16.76
N ALA A 331 -27.59 4.48 17.43
CA ALA A 331 -26.22 4.80 17.83
C ALA A 331 -25.60 3.78 18.79
N ASP A 332 -26.44 3.03 19.53
CA ASP A 332 -26.04 1.95 20.43
C ASP A 332 -26.19 0.54 19.84
N ASP A 333 -26.54 0.41 18.56
CA ASP A 333 -26.33 -0.84 17.82
C ASP A 333 -24.82 -1.07 17.65
N THR A 334 -24.38 -2.32 17.75
CA THR A 334 -22.95 -2.64 17.78
C THR A 334 -22.60 -3.78 16.83
N LEU A 335 -21.40 -3.72 16.28
CA LEU A 335 -20.76 -4.82 15.56
C LEU A 335 -19.54 -5.28 16.35
N HIS A 336 -19.55 -6.53 16.81
CA HIS A 336 -18.39 -7.17 17.42
C HIS A 336 -17.63 -8.00 16.38
N ILE A 337 -16.31 -7.85 16.38
CA ILE A 337 -15.38 -8.65 15.61
C ILE A 337 -14.70 -9.63 16.55
N TRP A 338 -15.02 -10.90 16.36
CA TRP A 338 -14.40 -12.01 17.08
C TRP A 338 -13.59 -12.88 16.13
N VAL A 339 -12.60 -13.58 16.70
CA VAL A 339 -11.92 -14.66 16.01
C VAL A 339 -12.04 -15.93 16.85
N ARG A 340 -12.41 -17.03 16.21
CA ARG A 340 -12.34 -18.37 16.79
C ARG A 340 -11.17 -19.12 16.18
N GLU A 341 -10.11 -19.29 16.95
CA GLU A 341 -8.87 -20.00 16.57
C GLU A 341 -8.93 -21.47 17.04
N TYR A 342 -8.47 -22.40 16.21
CA TYR A 342 -8.51 -23.84 16.51
C TYR A 342 -7.10 -24.41 16.53
N ASP A 343 -6.73 -25.03 17.66
CA ASP A 343 -5.46 -25.72 17.87
C ASP A 343 -5.70 -27.11 18.49
N GLU A 344 -4.64 -27.89 18.71
CA GLU A 344 -4.74 -29.24 19.29
C GLU A 344 -5.30 -29.25 20.72
N THR A 345 -5.02 -28.20 21.51
CA THR A 345 -5.51 -28.04 22.88
C THR A 345 -6.95 -27.52 22.94
N ASN A 346 -7.38 -26.77 21.92
CA ASN A 346 -8.70 -26.18 21.77
C ASN A 346 -9.39 -26.66 20.47
N PRO A 347 -9.72 -27.97 20.34
CA PRO A 347 -10.29 -28.51 19.10
C PRO A 347 -11.69 -27.96 18.79
N LYS A 348 -12.39 -27.41 19.80
CA LYS A 348 -13.68 -26.69 19.63
C LYS A 348 -13.51 -25.20 19.29
N GLY A 349 -12.28 -24.73 19.32
CA GLY A 349 -11.86 -23.36 19.06
C GLY A 349 -11.93 -22.45 20.30
N LYS A 350 -10.91 -21.61 20.47
CA LYS A 350 -10.83 -20.53 21.45
C LYS A 350 -11.36 -19.25 20.81
N LEU A 351 -12.36 -18.63 21.43
CA LEU A 351 -12.97 -17.39 20.95
C LEU A 351 -12.30 -16.18 21.61
N GLN A 352 -11.91 -15.19 20.82
CA GLN A 352 -11.31 -13.94 21.29
C GLN A 352 -11.99 -12.74 20.64
N HIS A 353 -12.25 -11.72 21.44
CA HIS A 353 -12.77 -10.43 20.99
C HIS A 353 -11.62 -9.54 20.51
N PHE A 354 -11.77 -8.92 19.35
CA PHE A 354 -10.76 -7.99 18.80
C PHE A 354 -11.26 -6.55 18.75
N LYS A 355 -12.54 -6.32 18.39
CA LYS A 355 -13.07 -4.96 18.22
C LYS A 355 -14.57 -4.92 18.45
N THR A 356 -15.02 -3.88 19.17
CA THR A 356 -16.42 -3.44 19.15
C THR A 356 -16.48 -2.15 18.33
N ILE A 357 -17.39 -2.11 17.37
CA ILE A 357 -17.73 -0.92 16.59
C ILE A 357 -19.15 -0.52 16.99
N SER A 358 -19.33 0.75 17.35
CA SER A 358 -20.62 1.31 17.79
C SER A 358 -20.67 2.79 17.43
N GLY A 359 -21.84 3.29 17.05
CA GLY A 359 -22.00 4.66 16.56
C GLY A 359 -21.32 4.89 15.20
N GLY A 360 -20.78 6.09 14.99
CA GLY A 360 -20.14 6.51 13.74
C GLY A 360 -21.03 7.38 12.86
N GLU A 361 -20.51 7.76 11.69
CA GLU A 361 -21.25 8.50 10.67
C GLU A 361 -22.31 7.57 10.06
N THR A 362 -23.59 7.94 10.18
CA THR A 362 -24.71 7.14 9.66
C THR A 362 -25.04 7.50 8.22
N GLY A 363 -25.57 6.56 7.45
CA GLY A 363 -26.02 6.80 6.08
C GLY A 363 -24.91 6.89 5.03
N VAL A 364 -23.69 6.47 5.37
CA VAL A 364 -22.55 6.38 4.44
C VAL A 364 -21.76 5.10 4.69
N TRP A 365 -21.09 4.60 3.65
CA TRP A 365 -20.14 3.49 3.77
C TRP A 365 -18.84 3.98 4.41
N ASN A 366 -18.41 3.30 5.47
CA ASN A 366 -17.18 3.60 6.20
C ASN A 366 -16.22 2.41 6.13
N LEU A 367 -14.96 2.66 5.81
CA LEU A 367 -13.89 1.68 5.88
C LEU A 367 -13.48 1.44 7.34
N TYR A 368 -13.42 0.16 7.74
CA TYR A 368 -12.86 -0.26 9.01
C TYR A 368 -11.67 -1.19 8.79
N GLN A 369 -10.66 -1.03 9.65
CA GLN A 369 -9.48 -1.88 9.70
C GLN A 369 -9.28 -2.39 11.12
N VAL A 370 -9.08 -3.70 11.26
CA VAL A 370 -8.91 -4.39 12.54
C VAL A 370 -7.67 -5.26 12.46
N ASN A 371 -6.65 -4.90 13.26
CA ASN A 371 -5.50 -5.75 13.49
C ASN A 371 -5.93 -6.97 14.30
N ILE A 372 -5.85 -8.15 13.68
CA ILE A 372 -6.01 -9.44 14.35
C ILE A 372 -4.65 -10.14 14.43
N ASN A 373 -4.49 -11.08 15.36
CA ASN A 373 -3.26 -11.85 15.51
C ASN A 373 -3.64 -13.30 15.84
N VAL A 374 -3.43 -14.16 14.86
CA VAL A 374 -3.82 -15.57 14.88
C VAL A 374 -2.68 -16.40 14.33
N VAL A 375 -2.44 -17.57 14.91
CA VAL A 375 -1.33 -18.45 14.51
C VAL A 375 -1.83 -19.67 13.78
N ASN A 376 -2.98 -20.20 14.21
CA ASN A 376 -3.57 -21.41 13.68
C ASN A 376 -4.76 -21.11 12.77
N LYS A 377 -5.33 -22.18 12.20
CA LYS A 377 -6.56 -22.06 11.42
C LYS A 377 -7.66 -21.42 12.28
N ALA A 378 -8.45 -20.54 11.67
CA ALA A 378 -9.41 -19.75 12.40
C ALA A 378 -10.65 -19.37 11.58
N ARG A 379 -11.63 -18.79 12.27
CA ARG A 379 -12.77 -18.10 11.66
C ARG A 379 -12.89 -16.70 12.24
N VAL A 380 -12.96 -15.71 11.37
CA VAL A 380 -13.47 -14.37 11.67
C VAL A 380 -14.99 -14.44 11.81
N ILE A 381 -15.53 -13.78 12.83
CA ILE A 381 -16.94 -13.76 13.19
C ILE A 381 -17.40 -12.30 13.34
N PHE A 382 -18.42 -11.94 12.58
CA PHE A 382 -19.10 -10.66 12.63
C PHE A 382 -20.42 -10.85 13.39
N GLU A 383 -20.51 -10.26 14.58
CA GLU A 383 -21.70 -10.32 15.42
C GLU A 383 -22.33 -8.92 15.51
N GLY A 384 -23.45 -8.72 14.81
CA GLY A 384 -24.27 -7.52 14.96
C GLY A 384 -25.22 -7.69 16.15
N VAL A 385 -25.30 -6.70 17.04
CA VAL A 385 -26.13 -6.72 18.24
C VAL A 385 -27.02 -5.48 18.29
N ARG A 386 -28.32 -5.70 18.50
CA ARG A 386 -29.33 -4.66 18.64
C ARG A 386 -29.19 -3.94 19.99
N GLY A 387 -29.02 -2.63 19.93
CA GLY A 387 -29.01 -1.72 21.06
C GLY A 387 -30.40 -1.51 21.70
N LYS A 388 -30.45 -0.64 22.70
CA LYS A 388 -31.68 -0.28 23.43
C LYS A 388 -32.40 0.91 22.82
N GLN A 389 -31.72 1.80 22.11
CA GLN A 389 -32.35 2.97 21.50
C GLN A 389 -33.17 2.57 20.25
N PRO A 390 -34.21 3.32 19.86
CA PRO A 390 -34.96 3.04 18.64
C PRO A 390 -34.06 3.00 17.39
N SER A 391 -34.22 1.98 16.56
CA SER A 391 -33.52 1.83 15.28
C SER A 391 -34.53 1.89 14.14
N SER A 392 -34.16 2.54 13.05
CA SER A 392 -34.93 2.65 11.81
C SER A 392 -34.34 1.84 10.65
N GLY A 393 -33.17 1.21 10.83
CA GLY A 393 -32.47 0.49 9.77
C GLY A 393 -31.67 -0.68 10.31
N GLY A 394 -30.35 -0.68 10.06
CA GLY A 394 -29.49 -1.79 10.47
C GLY A 394 -28.01 -1.55 10.22
N LEU A 395 -27.27 -2.66 10.23
CA LEU A 395 -25.84 -2.73 9.94
C LEU A 395 -25.64 -3.49 8.63
N SER A 396 -24.92 -2.92 7.67
CA SER A 396 -24.59 -3.58 6.40
C SER A 396 -23.09 -3.74 6.23
N LEU A 397 -22.63 -4.92 5.83
CA LEU A 397 -21.23 -5.27 5.59
C LEU A 397 -21.00 -5.58 4.12
N ASP A 398 -19.89 -5.07 3.58
CA ASP A 398 -19.45 -5.34 2.22
C ASP A 398 -17.91 -5.29 2.09
N ASP A 399 -17.39 -5.81 0.98
CA ASP A 399 -15.96 -5.77 0.58
C ASP A 399 -14.98 -6.19 1.70
N ILE A 400 -15.25 -7.37 2.28
CA ILE A 400 -14.42 -7.93 3.36
C ILE A 400 -13.13 -8.50 2.78
N ASN A 401 -11.98 -7.98 3.21
CA ASN A 401 -10.68 -8.49 2.84
C ASN A 401 -9.85 -8.84 4.09
N LEU A 402 -9.10 -9.94 4.00
CA LEU A 402 -8.17 -10.37 5.03
C LEU A 402 -6.82 -10.72 4.41
N SER A 403 -5.77 -10.09 4.93
CA SER A 403 -4.37 -10.38 4.58
C SER A 403 -3.52 -10.58 5.83
N SER A 404 -2.46 -11.37 5.73
CA SER A 404 -1.45 -11.57 6.77
C SER A 404 -0.41 -10.45 6.75
N THR A 405 -0.90 -9.23 6.93
CA THR A 405 -0.14 -7.98 6.96
C THR A 405 -0.61 -7.11 8.12
N LYS A 406 0.13 -6.08 8.51
CA LYS A 406 -0.35 -5.08 9.48
C LYS A 406 -1.34 -4.13 8.80
N CYS A 407 -2.37 -3.69 9.54
CA CYS A 407 -3.21 -2.60 9.06
C CYS A 407 -2.49 -1.26 9.18
N PRO A 408 -2.77 -0.31 8.27
CA PRO A 408 -2.51 1.11 8.50
C PRO A 408 -3.06 1.58 9.85
N HIS A 409 -2.38 2.53 10.48
CA HIS A 409 -2.75 2.98 11.83
C HIS A 409 -3.94 3.93 11.85
N HIS A 410 -4.09 4.75 10.81
CA HIS A 410 -5.11 5.78 10.74
C HIS A 410 -5.77 5.82 9.36
N ILE A 411 -7.06 6.17 9.36
CA ILE A 411 -7.89 6.32 8.17
C ILE A 411 -8.46 7.74 8.20
N TRP A 412 -8.33 8.46 7.10
CA TRP A 412 -8.98 9.75 6.87
C TRP A 412 -9.93 9.64 5.68
N PRO A 413 -11.24 9.47 5.93
CA PRO A 413 -12.24 9.57 4.88
C PRO A 413 -12.43 11.04 4.49
N ILE A 414 -12.33 11.35 3.21
CA ILE A 414 -12.64 12.67 2.65
C ILE A 414 -13.91 12.53 1.83
N ARG A 415 -15.01 13.03 2.39
CA ARG A 415 -16.33 13.07 1.77
C ARG A 415 -16.44 14.29 0.85
N ASN A 416 -17.32 14.20 -0.16
CA ASN A 416 -17.56 15.28 -1.12
C ASN A 416 -16.26 15.74 -1.80
N ILE A 417 -15.39 14.78 -2.14
CA ILE A 417 -14.05 15.08 -2.64
C ILE A 417 -14.10 15.77 -4.00
N THR A 418 -15.11 15.50 -4.83
CA THR A 418 -15.29 16.16 -6.12
C THR A 418 -15.39 17.67 -5.95
N ASN A 419 -16.18 18.14 -4.98
CA ASN A 419 -16.28 19.57 -4.68
C ASN A 419 -14.99 20.14 -4.07
N ILE A 420 -14.27 19.37 -3.26
CA ILE A 420 -12.99 19.78 -2.68
C ILE A 420 -11.95 20.01 -3.77
N LEU A 421 -11.86 19.11 -4.76
CA LEU A 421 -10.96 19.19 -5.92
C LEU A 421 -11.27 20.37 -6.87
N GLU A 422 -12.46 20.98 -6.75
CA GLU A 422 -12.85 22.13 -7.57
C GLU A 422 -12.68 23.46 -6.82
N ASN A 423 -12.97 23.48 -5.51
CA ASN A 423 -13.19 24.73 -4.77
C ASN A 423 -12.25 24.96 -3.59
N THR A 424 -11.35 24.02 -3.28
CA THR A 424 -10.50 24.10 -2.09
C THR A 424 -9.02 24.13 -2.44
N GLY A 425 -8.29 25.11 -1.90
CA GLY A 425 -6.84 25.21 -2.09
C GLY A 425 -6.06 24.22 -1.23
N GLU A 426 -6.45 24.06 0.03
CA GLU A 426 -5.81 23.16 0.98
C GLU A 426 -6.82 22.60 2.00
N ILE A 427 -6.64 21.34 2.40
CA ILE A 427 -7.35 20.73 3.51
C ILE A 427 -6.37 20.04 4.46
N ASN A 428 -6.71 20.05 5.75
CA ASN A 428 -5.88 19.46 6.79
C ASN A 428 -6.64 18.28 7.43
N SER A 429 -5.93 17.17 7.67
CA SER A 429 -6.48 16.03 8.38
C SER A 429 -6.77 16.37 9.85
N PRO A 430 -7.55 15.55 10.57
CA PRO A 430 -7.46 15.50 12.02
C PRO A 430 -6.03 15.25 12.48
N ARG A 431 -5.69 15.62 13.72
CA ARG A 431 -4.40 15.25 14.31
C ARG A 431 -4.44 13.79 14.75
N PHE A 432 -3.40 13.05 14.41
CA PHE A 432 -3.24 11.64 14.75
C PHE A 432 -2.12 11.46 15.76
N LEU A 433 -2.23 10.43 16.59
CA LEU A 433 -1.20 10.01 17.53
C LEU A 433 -0.74 8.62 17.13
N SER A 434 0.53 8.46 16.74
CA SER A 434 1.06 7.16 16.36
C SER A 434 1.02 6.21 17.56
N PRO A 435 0.39 5.03 17.44
CA PRO A 435 0.33 4.06 18.53
C PRO A 435 1.68 3.38 18.79
N THR A 436 2.60 3.37 17.83
CA THR A 436 3.90 2.72 17.94
C THR A 436 4.99 3.68 18.42
N THR A 437 5.05 4.88 17.84
CA THR A 437 6.13 5.84 18.13
C THR A 437 5.75 6.88 19.18
N GLY A 438 4.44 7.07 19.42
CA GLY A 438 3.92 8.06 20.36
C GLY A 438 3.95 9.51 19.86
N TYR A 439 4.48 9.79 18.67
CA TYR A 439 4.48 11.13 18.06
C TYR A 439 3.10 11.51 17.54
N SER A 440 2.76 12.79 17.67
CA SER A 440 1.55 13.38 17.09
C SER A 440 1.86 13.97 15.72
N PHE A 441 0.96 13.81 14.75
CA PHE A 441 1.16 14.28 13.38
C PHE A 441 -0.15 14.73 12.73
N GLN A 442 -0.03 15.42 11.59
CA GLN A 442 -1.15 15.85 10.76
C GLN A 442 -0.73 15.82 9.30
N ILE A 443 -1.70 15.60 8.41
CA ILE A 443 -1.50 15.57 6.97
C ILE A 443 -2.17 16.78 6.34
N THR A 444 -1.49 17.40 5.40
CA THR A 444 -2.01 18.47 4.56
C THR A 444 -2.16 17.94 3.15
N LEU A 445 -3.34 18.11 2.56
CA LEU A 445 -3.57 17.85 1.13
C LEU A 445 -3.77 19.17 0.42
N GLN A 446 -3.16 19.29 -0.75
CA GLN A 446 -3.36 20.38 -1.68
C GLN A 446 -4.01 19.80 -2.94
N PRO A 447 -5.36 19.81 -3.03
CA PRO A 447 -6.11 19.15 -4.11
C PRO A 447 -5.70 19.58 -5.53
N ASN A 448 -5.19 20.81 -5.65
CA ASN A 448 -4.87 21.46 -6.91
C ASN A 448 -3.38 21.79 -7.06
N GLY A 449 -2.53 21.28 -6.15
CA GLY A 449 -1.11 21.60 -6.10
C GLY A 449 -0.84 23.05 -5.66
N LEU A 450 0.42 23.49 -5.81
CA LEU A 450 0.84 24.88 -5.65
C LEU A 450 0.85 25.56 -7.02
N ASP A 451 0.59 26.87 -7.06
CA ASP A 451 0.51 27.67 -8.30
C ASP A 451 1.63 27.32 -9.31
N ASP A 452 1.24 27.15 -10.59
CA ASP A 452 2.02 26.78 -11.80
C ASP A 452 2.08 25.28 -12.21
N GLU A 453 1.59 24.32 -11.40
CA GLU A 453 1.44 22.91 -11.82
C GLU A 453 -0.02 22.59 -12.21
N LEU A 454 -0.22 21.61 -13.11
CA LEU A 454 -1.45 21.29 -13.86
C LEU A 454 -2.68 20.83 -13.01
N GLY A 455 -2.77 21.25 -11.75
CA GLY A 455 -3.86 20.92 -10.84
C GLY A 455 -3.71 19.55 -10.20
N ASP A 456 -2.51 18.96 -10.19
CA ASP A 456 -2.24 17.65 -9.59
C ASP A 456 -2.20 17.74 -8.06
N MET A 457 -2.63 16.67 -7.38
CA MET A 457 -2.79 16.70 -5.93
C MET A 457 -1.44 16.56 -5.24
N GLY A 458 -1.16 17.38 -4.23
CA GLY A 458 -0.01 17.23 -3.32
C GLY A 458 -0.41 16.70 -1.93
N VAL A 459 0.52 16.02 -1.26
CA VAL A 459 0.36 15.50 0.11
C VAL A 459 1.59 15.77 0.96
N PHE A 460 1.39 16.25 2.19
CA PHE A 460 2.47 16.63 3.09
C PHE A 460 2.23 16.17 4.53
N PHE A 461 3.26 15.59 5.13
CA PHE A 461 3.27 15.13 6.51
C PHE A 461 3.89 16.18 7.42
N HIS A 462 3.24 16.47 8.55
CA HIS A 462 3.71 17.38 9.57
C HIS A 462 3.74 16.70 10.94
N LEU A 463 4.84 16.83 11.69
CA LEU A 463 4.81 16.58 13.13
C LEU A 463 4.03 17.69 13.84
N THR A 464 3.27 17.32 14.86
CA THR A 464 2.48 18.28 15.66
C THR A 464 2.77 18.10 17.14
N SER A 465 2.56 19.16 17.92
CA SER A 465 2.73 19.08 19.37
C SER A 465 1.68 18.14 19.96
N GLY A 466 2.14 17.07 20.59
CA GLY A 466 1.33 16.01 21.17
C GLY A 466 1.39 15.95 22.70
N PRO A 467 0.65 15.00 23.30
CA PRO A 467 0.68 14.76 24.74
C PRO A 467 2.00 14.12 25.22
N ASN A 468 2.70 13.39 24.34
CA ASN A 468 3.88 12.60 24.69
C ASN A 468 5.20 13.33 24.46
N ASP A 469 5.21 14.54 23.88
CA ASP A 469 6.41 15.26 23.41
C ASP A 469 7.55 15.35 24.43
N HIS A 470 7.22 15.39 25.72
CA HIS A 470 8.18 15.52 26.83
C HIS A 470 9.00 14.24 27.10
N ASN A 471 8.53 13.09 26.62
CA ASN A 471 9.19 11.79 26.77
C ASN A 471 9.76 11.26 25.44
N LEU A 472 9.59 12.01 24.35
CA LEU A 472 10.04 11.61 23.01
C LEU A 472 11.41 12.22 22.69
N ASN A 473 12.13 11.56 21.79
CA ASN A 473 13.42 12.04 21.30
C ASN A 473 13.23 13.16 20.27
N TRP A 474 14.10 14.16 20.30
CA TRP A 474 14.07 15.26 19.33
C TRP A 474 15.48 15.62 18.88
N PRO A 475 15.73 15.81 17.57
CA PRO A 475 14.80 15.64 16.44
C PRO A 475 14.27 14.21 16.29
N CYS A 476 13.07 14.06 15.70
CA CYS A 476 12.36 12.79 15.53
C CYS A 476 13.22 11.79 14.72
N PRO A 477 13.70 10.67 15.30
CA PRO A 477 14.76 9.89 14.69
C PRO A 477 14.24 8.69 13.88
N TRP A 478 14.41 8.75 12.55
CA TRP A 478 14.29 7.62 11.63
C TRP A 478 12.96 6.86 11.67
N HIS A 479 11.85 7.54 11.92
CA HIS A 479 10.53 6.95 11.81
C HIS A 479 10.03 7.00 10.38
N GLN A 480 9.45 5.89 9.92
CA GLN A 480 8.92 5.79 8.57
C GLN A 480 7.47 6.23 8.54
N VAL A 481 7.18 7.16 7.64
CA VAL A 481 5.84 7.65 7.32
C VAL A 481 5.38 6.98 6.03
N THR A 482 4.19 6.40 6.04
CA THR A 482 3.51 5.91 4.85
C THR A 482 2.20 6.67 4.69
N MET A 483 2.06 7.36 3.56
CA MET A 483 0.82 8.03 3.14
C MET A 483 0.28 7.30 1.91
N THR A 484 -0.95 6.82 1.99
CA THR A 484 -1.56 6.01 0.94
C THR A 484 -2.92 6.55 0.57
N LEU A 485 -3.17 6.75 -0.72
CA LEU A 485 -4.51 6.93 -1.27
C LEU A 485 -5.01 5.58 -1.79
N MET A 486 -6.12 5.11 -1.22
CA MET A 486 -6.65 3.78 -1.49
C MET A 486 -7.39 3.73 -2.84
N ASP A 487 -7.01 2.79 -3.71
CA ASP A 487 -7.85 2.33 -4.82
C ASP A 487 -8.91 1.38 -4.24
N GLN A 488 -10.18 1.79 -4.24
CA GLN A 488 -11.27 1.12 -3.50
C GLN A 488 -11.84 -0.09 -4.28
N GLN A 489 -10.96 -0.88 -4.90
CA GLN A 489 -11.32 -2.14 -5.53
C GLN A 489 -11.83 -3.13 -4.46
N PRO A 490 -12.89 -3.90 -4.77
CA PRO A 490 -13.46 -4.92 -3.87
C PRO A 490 -12.47 -5.97 -3.38
N ASP A 491 -11.54 -6.37 -4.25
CA ASP A 491 -10.51 -7.36 -3.97
C ASP A 491 -9.17 -6.66 -3.73
N ILE A 492 -8.61 -6.83 -2.54
CA ILE A 492 -7.33 -6.24 -2.13
C ILE A 492 -6.18 -6.55 -3.10
N ARG A 493 -6.25 -7.68 -3.81
CA ARG A 493 -5.23 -8.08 -4.78
C ARG A 493 -5.24 -7.24 -6.06
N GLN A 494 -6.32 -6.51 -6.32
CA GLN A 494 -6.51 -5.64 -7.49
C GLN A 494 -6.33 -4.16 -7.17
N GLN A 495 -6.11 -3.80 -5.90
CA GLN A 495 -5.92 -2.41 -5.48
C GLN A 495 -4.56 -1.92 -5.97
N MET A 496 -4.57 -0.89 -6.82
CA MET A 496 -3.37 -0.15 -7.23
C MET A 496 -3.28 1.14 -6.42
N ASN A 497 -3.07 1.00 -5.11
CA ASN A 497 -3.00 2.13 -4.18
C ASN A 497 -1.85 3.08 -4.56
N GLN A 498 -2.08 4.40 -4.44
CA GLN A 498 -0.99 5.37 -4.60
C GLN A 498 -0.28 5.57 -3.27
N HIS A 499 1.03 5.37 -3.25
CA HIS A 499 1.85 5.46 -2.05
C HIS A 499 2.87 6.59 -2.13
N HIS A 500 3.09 7.27 -1.01
CA HIS A 500 4.26 8.11 -0.79
C HIS A 500 4.82 7.84 0.60
N MET A 501 6.13 7.60 0.66
CA MET A 501 6.83 7.23 1.88
C MET A 501 8.00 8.17 2.10
N LEU A 502 8.17 8.58 3.34
CA LEU A 502 9.31 9.39 3.79
C LEU A 502 9.80 8.91 5.14
N THR A 503 11.01 9.27 5.51
CA THR A 503 11.60 8.92 6.81
C THR A 503 12.07 10.19 7.51
N THR A 504 11.82 10.29 8.82
CA THR A 504 12.21 11.46 9.60
C THR A 504 13.71 11.46 9.89
N ASP A 505 14.54 11.93 8.96
CA ASP A 505 15.99 12.07 9.16
C ASP A 505 16.29 13.13 10.24
N PRO A 506 16.78 12.77 11.43
CA PRO A 506 16.99 13.71 12.52
C PRO A 506 18.09 14.75 12.24
N THR A 507 18.87 14.57 11.17
CA THR A 507 19.92 15.51 10.74
C THR A 507 19.42 16.54 9.74
N LEU A 508 18.25 16.33 9.14
CA LEU A 508 17.66 17.21 8.14
C LEU A 508 17.33 18.58 8.74
N LYS A 509 17.77 19.62 8.04
CA LYS A 509 17.55 21.02 8.43
C LYS A 509 16.68 21.74 7.42
N SER A 510 15.84 22.63 7.94
CA SER A 510 15.06 23.60 7.18
C SER A 510 15.96 24.72 6.65
N ASP A 511 15.44 25.53 5.72
CA ASP A 511 16.16 26.65 5.10
C ASP A 511 16.63 27.70 6.12
N ASP A 512 15.93 27.84 7.24
CA ASP A 512 16.29 28.74 8.34
C ASP A 512 17.36 28.16 9.28
N GLY A 513 17.84 26.94 9.02
CA GLY A 513 18.86 26.23 9.77
C GLY A 513 18.35 25.48 11.00
N THR A 514 17.04 25.51 11.29
CA THR A 514 16.43 24.69 12.34
C THR A 514 16.30 23.23 11.89
N TYR A 515 16.11 22.31 12.85
CA TYR A 515 15.88 20.90 12.52
C TYR A 515 14.44 20.73 12.03
N MET A 516 14.27 20.18 10.82
CA MET A 516 12.96 19.97 10.20
C MET A 516 12.05 19.14 11.11
N TRP A 517 12.61 18.06 11.66
CA TRP A 517 11.91 17.16 12.57
C TRP A 517 12.14 17.49 14.05
N GLY A 518 12.43 18.76 14.37
CA GLY A 518 12.53 19.24 15.74
C GLY A 518 11.19 19.23 16.47
N ASN A 519 11.22 19.44 17.80
CA ASN A 519 9.99 19.50 18.59
C ASN A 519 9.09 20.63 18.04
N PRO A 520 7.83 20.38 17.63
CA PRO A 520 6.98 21.40 17.04
C PRO A 520 6.76 22.63 17.93
N ARG A 521 6.86 22.50 19.26
CA ARG A 521 6.79 23.66 20.18
C ARG A 521 7.99 24.58 20.10
N SER A 522 9.11 24.09 19.57
CA SER A 522 10.38 24.81 19.44
C SER A 522 10.62 25.32 18.02
N VAL A 523 10.30 24.51 17.01
CA VAL A 523 10.58 24.82 15.59
C VAL A 523 9.34 25.09 14.75
N GLY A 524 8.15 24.73 15.24
CA GLY A 524 6.90 24.81 14.49
C GLY A 524 6.12 26.11 14.70
N GLU A 525 5.08 26.26 13.90
CA GLU A 525 4.16 27.39 13.92
C GLU A 525 2.91 27.08 14.75
N LYS A 526 2.37 28.10 15.41
CA LYS A 526 1.14 27.95 16.20
C LYS A 526 -0.08 27.95 15.26
N VAL A 527 -0.79 26.83 15.22
CA VAL A 527 -2.05 26.66 14.50
C VAL A 527 -3.22 26.77 15.48
N THR A 528 -4.30 27.44 15.07
CA THR A 528 -5.53 27.58 15.87
C THR A 528 -6.68 26.95 15.10
N ASP A 529 -7.31 25.94 15.68
CA ASP A 529 -8.44 25.24 15.10
C ASP A 529 -9.73 26.09 15.19
N PRO A 530 -10.76 25.81 14.36
CA PRO A 530 -12.01 26.55 14.39
C PRO A 530 -12.75 26.54 15.74
N ASP A 531 -12.48 25.55 16.59
CA ASP A 531 -13.02 25.45 17.96
C ASP A 531 -12.27 26.34 18.99
N GLY A 532 -11.23 27.05 18.55
CA GLY A 532 -10.39 27.92 19.37
C GLY A 532 -9.25 27.21 20.11
N SER A 533 -9.14 25.89 19.99
CA SER A 533 -7.98 25.15 20.48
C SER A 533 -6.76 25.48 19.62
N SER A 534 -5.56 25.31 20.18
CA SER A 534 -4.33 25.59 19.44
C SER A 534 -3.24 24.58 19.75
N PHE A 535 -2.41 24.33 18.75
CA PHE A 535 -1.27 23.43 18.82
C PHE A 535 -0.12 24.00 17.99
N TYR A 536 1.04 23.35 18.03
CA TYR A 536 2.17 23.71 17.17
C TYR A 536 2.34 22.67 16.07
N ARG A 537 2.55 23.12 14.83
CA ARG A 537 2.76 22.27 13.65
C ARG A 537 4.16 22.54 13.11
N GLY A 538 4.96 21.50 12.95
CA GLY A 538 6.26 21.58 12.29
C GLY A 538 6.11 21.80 10.77
N GLU A 539 7.24 22.04 10.12
CA GLU A 539 7.30 22.13 8.67
C GLU A 539 6.87 20.80 8.00
N GLY A 540 6.22 20.91 6.84
CA GLY A 540 5.73 19.74 6.10
C GLY A 540 6.78 19.14 5.18
N LEU A 541 6.83 17.81 5.07
CA LEU A 541 7.55 17.12 4.00
C LEU A 541 6.59 16.25 3.20
N GLY A 542 6.74 16.21 1.88
CA GLY A 542 5.97 15.29 1.05
C GLY A 542 6.18 15.49 -0.45
N ALA A 543 5.15 15.13 -1.21
CA ALA A 543 5.19 15.06 -2.67
C ALA A 543 4.18 16.01 -3.32
N SER A 544 4.63 16.66 -4.40
CA SER A 544 3.79 17.36 -5.36
C SER A 544 4.47 17.24 -6.74
N PRO A 545 3.84 16.56 -7.70
CA PRO A 545 2.55 15.87 -7.59
C PRO A 545 2.65 14.55 -6.79
N PHE A 546 1.66 14.27 -5.95
CA PHE A 546 1.43 12.96 -5.34
C PHE A 546 0.62 12.03 -6.25
N ILE A 547 -0.41 12.57 -6.92
CA ILE A 547 -1.18 11.87 -7.95
C ILE A 547 -1.73 12.89 -8.95
N THR A 548 -1.72 12.53 -10.23
CA THR A 548 -2.27 13.40 -11.28
C THR A 548 -3.80 13.40 -11.28
N ARG A 549 -4.44 14.47 -11.76
CA ARG A 549 -5.91 14.51 -11.88
C ARG A 549 -6.48 13.37 -12.72
N THR A 550 -5.78 13.01 -13.78
CA THR A 550 -6.22 11.94 -14.69
C THR A 550 -6.16 10.58 -14.00
N ARG A 551 -5.07 10.28 -13.27
CA ARG A 551 -4.94 9.02 -12.52
C ARG A 551 -5.90 8.95 -11.34
N LEU A 552 -6.13 10.06 -10.64
CA LEU A 552 -7.12 10.14 -9.57
C LEU A 552 -8.53 9.74 -10.04
N LYS A 553 -8.85 9.95 -11.33
CA LYS A 553 -10.14 9.62 -11.94
C LYS A 553 -10.18 8.29 -12.70
N SER A 554 -9.05 7.56 -12.83
CA SER A 554 -8.97 6.39 -13.73
C SER A 554 -9.39 5.07 -13.08
N ARG A 555 -9.38 5.00 -11.75
CA ARG A 555 -9.69 3.81 -10.93
C ARG A 555 -10.67 4.16 -9.81
N ASP A 556 -10.79 3.32 -8.79
CA ASP A 556 -11.70 3.51 -7.66
C ASP A 556 -11.07 4.33 -6.52
N PHE A 557 -10.18 5.28 -6.84
CA PHE A 557 -9.65 6.21 -5.84
C PHE A 557 -10.74 7.12 -5.25
N ILE A 558 -11.74 7.46 -6.08
CA ILE A 558 -12.94 8.18 -5.67
C ILE A 558 -14.14 7.28 -5.93
N LYS A 559 -14.78 6.80 -4.87
CA LYS A 559 -15.93 5.90 -4.92
C LYS A 559 -17.02 6.42 -4.00
N GLY A 560 -18.23 6.60 -4.53
CA GLY A 560 -19.31 7.28 -3.78
C GLY A 560 -18.95 8.69 -3.31
N ASP A 561 -18.23 9.44 -4.15
CA ASP A 561 -17.70 10.79 -3.85
C ASP A 561 -16.87 10.86 -2.56
N THR A 562 -16.23 9.74 -2.23
CA THR A 562 -15.33 9.59 -1.09
C THR A 562 -13.97 9.08 -1.56
N ALA A 563 -12.90 9.64 -1.00
CA ALA A 563 -11.57 9.04 -1.03
C ALA A 563 -11.12 8.67 0.39
N PHE A 564 -10.39 7.56 0.51
CA PHE A 564 -9.80 7.12 1.77
C PHE A 564 -8.29 7.27 1.73
N PHE A 565 -7.77 8.08 2.63
CA PHE A 565 -6.34 8.16 2.88
C PHE A 565 -5.97 7.32 4.11
N LEU A 566 -4.92 6.52 3.97
CA LEU A 566 -4.42 5.61 5.00
C LEU A 566 -3.03 6.07 5.43
N PHE A 567 -2.79 6.12 6.74
CA PHE A 567 -1.55 6.65 7.30
C PHE A 567 -0.95 5.73 8.36
N SER A 568 0.37 5.61 8.31
CA SER A 568 1.19 4.98 9.34
C SER A 568 2.43 5.83 9.62
N LEU A 569 2.78 5.95 10.89
CA LEU A 569 4.08 6.46 11.36
C LEU A 569 4.65 5.37 12.26
N GLU A 570 5.62 4.63 11.75
CA GLU A 570 6.19 3.45 12.39
C GLU A 570 7.64 3.67 12.80
N ASP A 571 8.11 2.84 13.73
CA ASP A 571 9.53 2.79 14.05
C ASP A 571 10.36 2.44 12.82
N ARG A 572 11.66 2.76 12.87
CA ARG A 572 12.60 2.46 11.78
C ARG A 572 12.36 1.03 11.27
N PRO A 573 12.30 0.80 9.95
CA PRO A 573 12.30 -0.56 9.42
C PRO A 573 13.41 -1.32 10.12
N GLN A 574 13.08 -2.43 10.82
CA GLN A 574 14.11 -3.21 11.51
C GLN A 574 15.13 -3.60 10.45
N GLU A 575 16.35 -3.07 10.60
CA GLU A 575 17.45 -3.47 9.74
C GLU A 575 17.59 -4.97 9.92
N VAL A 576 17.31 -5.72 8.87
CA VAL A 576 17.74 -7.11 8.81
C VAL A 576 19.23 -7.05 8.46
N THR A 577 20.04 -6.59 9.40
CA THR A 577 21.50 -6.66 9.30
C THR A 577 21.88 -8.11 9.55
N SER A 578 22.26 -8.80 8.49
CA SER A 578 23.09 -10.00 8.63
C SER A 578 24.47 -9.54 9.06
N GLY A 579 24.70 -9.39 10.37
CA GLY A 579 26.03 -9.01 10.85
C GLY A 579 26.24 -8.76 12.34
N ASP A 580 25.23 -8.39 13.13
CA ASP A 580 25.46 -8.07 14.55
C ASP A 580 24.89 -9.13 15.50
N GLU A 581 25.71 -9.49 16.49
CA GLU A 581 25.36 -10.39 17.59
C GLU A 581 24.00 -10.02 18.17
N ILE A 582 23.09 -11.00 18.16
CA ILE A 582 21.85 -10.97 18.93
C ILE A 582 22.24 -10.80 20.42
N ASP A 583 22.20 -9.58 20.95
CA ASP A 583 22.22 -9.37 22.40
C ASP A 583 20.87 -9.83 22.96
N LEU A 584 20.80 -11.12 23.29
CA LEU A 584 19.71 -11.73 24.05
C LEU A 584 19.70 -11.16 25.48
N ARG A 585 19.24 -9.92 25.63
CA ARG A 585 18.83 -9.35 26.92
C ARG A 585 17.51 -8.60 26.80
N ALA A 586 16.49 -9.31 26.33
CA ALA A 586 15.10 -9.01 26.67
C ALA A 586 14.69 -9.87 27.88
N GLU A 587 14.63 -9.22 29.04
CA GLU A 587 13.77 -9.47 30.19
C GLU A 587 13.32 -10.92 30.47
N GLU A 588 14.06 -11.63 31.34
CA GLU A 588 13.48 -12.75 32.10
C GLU A 588 12.51 -12.20 33.18
N PRO A 589 11.29 -12.75 33.32
CA PRO A 589 10.44 -12.46 34.46
C PRO A 589 11.03 -13.11 35.71
N GLN A 590 11.33 -12.30 36.72
CA GLN A 590 11.75 -12.77 38.06
C GLN A 590 10.68 -13.65 38.70
N PHE A 591 10.77 -14.97 38.51
CA PHE A 591 10.18 -15.94 39.42
C PHE A 591 11.23 -16.38 40.43
N GLY A 592 11.18 -15.78 41.62
CA GLY A 592 11.96 -16.22 42.76
C GLY A 592 11.52 -17.60 43.24
N VAL A 593 12.34 -18.62 42.98
CA VAL A 593 12.25 -19.92 43.64
C VAL A 593 13.57 -20.19 44.35
N SER A 594 13.53 -20.08 45.67
CA SER A 594 14.58 -20.54 46.57
C SER A 594 14.60 -22.07 46.58
N CYS A 595 15.69 -22.68 46.09
CA CYS A 595 15.98 -24.09 46.33
C CYS A 595 17.39 -24.25 46.90
N ILE A 596 17.41 -24.75 48.14
CA ILE A 596 18.58 -25.10 48.93
C ILE A 596 19.28 -26.32 48.32
N ALA A 597 20.60 -26.23 48.19
CA ALA A 597 21.47 -27.30 47.75
C ALA A 597 21.35 -28.58 48.59
N ARG A 598 21.29 -29.75 47.93
CA ARG A 598 22.05 -30.97 48.29
C ARG A 598 21.83 -32.12 47.29
N GLY A 599 22.94 -32.56 46.69
CA GLY A 599 23.28 -33.99 46.59
C GLY A 599 22.93 -34.72 45.29
N CYS A 600 23.97 -34.99 44.50
CA CYS A 600 24.01 -36.00 43.44
C CYS A 600 23.59 -37.40 43.92
N HIS A 601 22.92 -38.18 43.05
CA HIS A 601 23.39 -39.51 42.65
C HIS A 601 22.69 -40.01 41.38
N LEU A 602 23.50 -40.58 40.47
CA LEU A 602 23.09 -41.39 39.31
C LEU A 602 22.48 -42.72 39.77
N ALA A 603 21.28 -43.02 39.28
CA ALA A 603 20.83 -44.32 38.79
C ALA A 603 19.60 -44.11 37.89
#